data_AF-A0A6M2BQY5-F1
#
_entry.id   AF-A0A6M2BQY5-F1
#
_cell.length_a   1.000
_cell.length_b   1.000
_cell.length_c   1.000
_cell.angle_alpha   90.00
_cell.angle_beta   90.00
_cell.angle_gamma   90.00
#
_symmetry.space_group_name_H-M   'P 1'
#
loop_
_entity.id
_entity.type
_entity.pdbx_description
1 polymer ?
#
loop_
_entity_poly.entity_id
_entity_poly.type
_entity_poly.pdbx_seq_one_letter_code
_entity_poly.pdbx_strand_id
1 'polypeptide(L)'
;MNSPTVMQRLGWVVLSFFGFGLLWVSGEKAYVALTNKAPTTVDIADIGNGPLKAKWIDVVGGELDLADGFYKYPPGQPETILSLFIPYRSVGNHNSEIHVLVETSDPRYVRLYRELAEATTRSSKDALLRESDGLLSPPSLRGLVRFGVEDDLVIKEKLKALSSNVPSGVVVLNLGEAPAPLSASSLSAVVGIGILGLVFARRKTWMA
;
A
#
# COMPACT_ATOMS: atom_id res chain seq x y z
N MET A 1 26.21 8.03 44.23
CA MET A 1 25.07 7.59 43.39
C MET A 1 24.94 8.55 42.22
N ASN A 2 25.48 8.19 41.05
CA ASN A 2 25.36 9.04 39.87
C ASN A 2 24.01 8.74 39.21
N SER A 3 23.03 9.58 39.48
CA SER A 3 21.76 9.57 38.76
C SER A 3 22.07 9.74 37.27
N PRO A 4 21.58 8.84 36.39
CA PRO A 4 21.77 9.01 34.95
C PRO A 4 21.26 10.39 34.53
N THR A 5 22.08 11.12 33.78
CA THR A 5 21.74 12.46 33.33
C THR A 5 20.44 12.39 32.52
N VAL A 6 19.61 13.42 32.62
CA VAL A 6 18.31 13.50 31.90
C VAL A 6 18.49 13.21 30.39
N MET A 7 19.64 13.60 29.84
CA MET A 7 20.03 13.37 28.44
C MET A 7 20.18 11.88 28.09
N GLN A 8 20.69 11.04 29.01
CA GLN A 8 20.78 9.59 28.82
C GLN A 8 19.41 8.92 28.80
N ARG A 9 18.49 9.36 29.67
CA ARG A 9 17.11 8.79 29.71
C ARG A 9 16.34 9.11 28.44
N LEU A 10 16.49 10.34 27.93
CA LEU A 10 15.85 10.78 26.70
C LEU A 10 16.33 9.96 25.48
N GLY A 11 17.63 9.68 25.39
CA GLY A 11 18.20 8.87 24.30
C GLY A 11 17.64 7.45 24.24
N TRP A 12 17.43 6.79 25.39
CA TRP A 12 16.83 5.45 25.44
C TRP A 12 15.37 5.41 25.00
N VAL A 13 14.59 6.43 25.36
CA VAL A 13 13.19 6.55 24.95
C VAL A 13 13.12 6.73 23.44
N VAL A 14 13.89 7.68 22.88
CA VAL A 14 13.91 7.93 21.43
C VAL A 14 14.35 6.69 20.65
N LEU A 15 15.40 6.00 21.09
CA LEU A 15 15.88 4.77 20.45
C LEU A 15 14.83 3.65 20.49
N SER A 16 14.14 3.49 21.62
CA SER A 16 13.09 2.48 21.77
C SER A 16 11.90 2.78 20.85
N PHE A 17 11.41 4.01 20.83
CA PHE A 17 10.32 4.42 19.93
C PHE A 17 10.69 4.26 18.45
N PHE A 18 11.91 4.63 18.07
CA PHE A 18 12.39 4.48 16.70
C PHE A 18 12.54 3.00 16.29
N GLY A 19 13.04 2.16 17.20
CA GLY A 19 13.15 0.71 16.99
C GLY A 19 11.78 0.04 16.83
N PHE A 20 10.81 0.39 17.68
CA PHE A 20 9.44 -0.12 17.58
C PHE A 20 8.76 0.32 16.27
N GLY A 21 8.95 1.58 15.84
CA GLY A 21 8.39 2.09 14.58
C GLY A 21 8.91 1.35 13.35
N LEU A 22 10.22 1.09 13.29
CA LEU A 22 10.83 0.33 12.18
C LEU A 22 10.37 -1.12 12.12
N LEU A 23 10.21 -1.76 13.28
CA LEU A 23 9.68 -3.13 13.38
C LEU A 23 8.21 -3.20 12.96
N TRP A 24 7.42 -2.17 13.24
CA TRP A 24 6.01 -2.12 12.85
C TRP A 24 5.84 -2.07 11.33
N VAL A 25 6.53 -1.13 10.65
CA VAL A 25 6.42 -0.95 9.19
C VAL A 25 7.02 -2.15 8.43
N SER A 26 8.08 -2.76 8.94
CA SER A 26 8.68 -3.96 8.33
C SER A 26 7.90 -5.24 8.66
N GLY A 27 7.14 -5.22 9.76
CA GLY A 27 6.43 -6.37 10.30
C GLY A 27 5.33 -6.87 9.38
N GLU A 28 4.57 -5.97 8.75
CA GLU A 28 3.50 -6.35 7.82
C GLU A 28 4.03 -7.13 6.62
N LYS A 29 5.04 -6.60 5.92
CA LYS A 29 5.63 -7.26 4.75
C LYS A 29 6.27 -8.59 5.11
N ALA A 30 6.94 -8.68 6.27
CA ALA A 30 7.53 -9.93 6.77
C ALA A 30 6.44 -10.96 7.14
N TYR A 31 5.36 -10.53 7.81
CA TYR A 31 4.23 -11.38 8.15
C TYR A 31 3.57 -11.97 6.90
N VAL A 32 3.37 -11.15 5.86
CA VAL A 32 2.85 -11.64 4.58
C VAL A 32 3.84 -12.59 3.90
N ALA A 33 5.15 -12.34 3.97
CA ALA A 33 6.15 -13.27 3.42
C ALA A 33 6.10 -14.65 4.10
N LEU A 34 5.82 -14.70 5.41
CA LEU A 34 5.71 -15.95 6.18
C LEU A 34 4.39 -16.68 5.92
N THR A 35 3.29 -15.96 5.82
CA THR A 35 1.94 -16.53 5.71
C THR A 35 1.52 -16.81 4.27
N ASN A 36 2.04 -16.04 3.31
CA ASN A 36 1.68 -16.10 1.90
C ASN A 36 2.93 -16.16 1.02
N LYS A 37 3.49 -17.37 0.89
CA LYS A 37 4.76 -17.60 0.15
C LYS A 37 4.64 -17.38 -1.35
N ALA A 38 3.43 -17.40 -1.89
CA ALA A 38 3.12 -17.18 -3.30
C ALA A 38 1.87 -16.29 -3.41
N PRO A 39 1.72 -15.51 -4.50
CA PRO A 39 0.52 -14.73 -4.71
C PRO A 39 -0.69 -15.65 -4.87
N THR A 40 -1.76 -15.34 -4.16
CA THR A 40 -3.03 -16.07 -4.26
C THR A 40 -3.88 -15.47 -5.36
N THR A 41 -4.24 -16.27 -6.36
CA THR A 41 -5.17 -15.81 -7.42
C THR A 41 -6.57 -15.69 -6.85
N VAL A 42 -7.22 -14.55 -7.08
CA VAL A 42 -8.59 -14.27 -6.63
C VAL A 42 -9.35 -13.60 -7.77
N ASP A 43 -10.58 -14.05 -8.03
CA ASP A 43 -11.46 -13.37 -8.98
C ASP A 43 -12.05 -12.11 -8.33
N ILE A 44 -12.12 -11.01 -9.08
CA ILE A 44 -12.73 -9.77 -8.59
C ILE A 44 -14.17 -9.97 -8.10
N ALA A 45 -14.93 -10.89 -8.70
CA ALA A 45 -16.29 -11.20 -8.30
C ALA A 45 -16.38 -11.81 -6.88
N ASP A 46 -15.31 -12.43 -6.40
CA ASP A 46 -15.28 -13.07 -5.08
C ASP A 46 -14.89 -12.13 -3.95
N ILE A 47 -14.27 -10.98 -4.25
CA ILE A 47 -13.75 -10.06 -3.24
C ILE A 47 -14.88 -9.40 -2.42
N GLY A 48 -16.08 -9.26 -3.01
CA GLY A 48 -17.26 -8.74 -2.31
C GLY A 48 -17.91 -9.74 -1.33
N ASN A 49 -17.56 -11.04 -1.40
CA ASN A 49 -18.25 -12.09 -0.65
C ASN A 49 -17.71 -12.31 0.77
N GLY A 50 -16.64 -11.63 1.17
CA GLY A 50 -16.09 -11.72 2.52
C GLY A 50 -14.66 -11.23 2.66
N PRO A 51 -14.08 -11.32 3.87
CA PRO A 51 -12.74 -10.81 4.13
C PRO A 51 -11.66 -11.66 3.44
N LEU A 52 -10.78 -11.00 2.70
CA LEU A 52 -9.59 -11.59 2.10
C LEU A 52 -8.58 -12.02 3.17
N LYS A 53 -8.33 -13.33 3.23
CA LYS A 53 -7.30 -13.93 4.10
C LYS A 53 -5.88 -13.70 3.55
N ALA A 54 -5.72 -13.85 2.24
CA ALA A 54 -4.46 -13.63 1.56
C ALA A 54 -4.19 -12.14 1.38
N LYS A 55 -2.94 -11.73 1.59
CA LYS A 55 -2.51 -10.32 1.49
C LYS A 55 -1.58 -10.07 0.33
N TRP A 56 -1.00 -11.11 -0.26
CA TRP A 56 -0.30 -11.02 -1.55
C TRP A 56 -1.15 -11.73 -2.59
N ILE A 57 -1.80 -10.96 -3.47
CA ILE A 57 -2.86 -11.49 -4.34
C ILE A 57 -2.57 -11.18 -5.81
N ASP A 58 -3.17 -11.99 -6.68
CA ASP A 58 -3.21 -11.82 -8.11
C ASP A 58 -4.68 -11.74 -8.53
N VAL A 59 -5.20 -10.53 -8.70
CA VAL A 59 -6.63 -10.31 -8.98
C VAL A 59 -6.87 -10.47 -10.48
N VAL A 60 -7.88 -11.26 -10.85
CA VAL A 60 -8.25 -11.52 -12.25
C VAL A 60 -9.70 -11.09 -12.52
N GLY A 61 -10.06 -11.01 -13.81
CA GLY A 61 -11.45 -10.83 -14.24
C GLY A 61 -11.95 -9.38 -14.17
N GLY A 62 -11.06 -8.40 -14.02
CA GLY A 62 -11.43 -6.99 -13.98
C GLY A 62 -10.67 -6.09 -14.94
N GLU A 63 -11.09 -4.83 -14.96
CA GLU A 63 -10.51 -3.72 -15.71
C GLU A 63 -10.29 -2.52 -14.79
N LEU A 64 -9.26 -1.73 -15.09
CA LEU A 64 -8.91 -0.50 -14.40
C LEU A 64 -9.75 0.65 -14.95
N ASP A 65 -10.51 1.28 -14.08
CA ASP A 65 -11.32 2.45 -14.41
C ASP A 65 -10.57 3.75 -14.08
N LEU A 66 -9.72 4.19 -15.01
CA LEU A 66 -8.96 5.44 -14.84
C LEU A 66 -9.85 6.68 -14.77
N ALA A 67 -11.07 6.64 -15.31
CA ALA A 67 -11.96 7.80 -15.32
C ALA A 67 -12.44 8.14 -13.91
N ASP A 68 -12.66 7.11 -13.08
CA ASP A 68 -13.03 7.23 -11.66
C ASP A 68 -11.81 7.18 -10.72
N GLY A 69 -10.60 7.34 -11.24
CA GLY A 69 -9.37 7.39 -10.46
C GLY A 69 -9.22 8.67 -9.63
N PHE A 70 -8.42 8.60 -8.57
CA PHE A 70 -8.00 9.76 -7.79
C PHE A 70 -6.55 9.66 -7.38
N TYR A 71 -5.91 10.77 -7.00
CA TYR A 71 -4.51 10.77 -6.60
C TYR A 71 -4.28 11.42 -5.24
N LYS A 72 -3.11 11.15 -4.67
CA LYS A 72 -2.56 11.79 -3.47
C LYS A 72 -1.34 12.63 -3.86
N TYR A 73 -1.22 13.80 -3.26
CA TYR A 73 -0.04 14.66 -3.40
C TYR A 73 0.88 14.55 -2.18
N PRO A 74 2.21 14.73 -2.34
CA PRO A 74 3.10 15.01 -1.25
C PRO A 74 2.73 16.34 -0.58
N PRO A 75 2.90 16.47 0.75
CA PRO A 75 2.76 17.75 1.42
C PRO A 75 3.65 18.83 0.78
N GLY A 76 3.06 19.94 0.38
CA GLY A 76 3.77 21.08 -0.23
C GLY A 76 4.15 20.93 -1.70
N GLN A 77 3.75 19.85 -2.39
CA GLN A 77 4.02 19.63 -3.83
C GLN A 77 2.75 19.25 -4.59
N PRO A 78 1.82 20.20 -4.84
CA PRO A 78 0.53 19.90 -5.47
C PRO A 78 0.62 19.49 -6.95
N GLU A 79 1.79 19.59 -7.58
CA GLU A 79 1.97 19.21 -8.99
C GLU A 79 2.52 17.78 -9.16
N THR A 80 3.04 17.18 -8.09
CA THR A 80 3.66 15.85 -8.10
C THR A 80 2.65 14.83 -7.60
N ILE A 81 2.20 13.92 -8.46
CA ILE A 81 1.34 12.81 -8.02
C ILE A 81 2.22 11.81 -7.25
N LEU A 82 1.93 11.59 -5.96
CA LEU A 82 2.64 10.62 -5.12
C LEU A 82 2.15 9.20 -5.41
N SER A 83 0.83 9.02 -5.34
CA SER A 83 0.14 7.76 -5.60
C SER A 83 -1.14 8.04 -6.38
N LEU A 84 -1.42 7.19 -7.36
CA LEU A 84 -2.68 7.13 -8.09
C LEU A 84 -3.48 5.92 -7.59
N PHE A 85 -4.74 6.14 -7.27
CA PHE A 85 -5.70 5.13 -6.84
C PHE A 85 -6.72 4.95 -7.95
N ILE A 86 -6.79 3.73 -8.50
CA ILE A 86 -7.61 3.41 -9.67
C ILE A 86 -8.61 2.33 -9.27
N PRO A 87 -9.93 2.55 -9.38
CA PRO A 87 -10.90 1.49 -9.21
C PRO A 87 -10.62 0.32 -10.16
N TYR A 88 -10.66 -0.89 -9.62
CA TYR A 88 -10.64 -2.12 -10.41
C TYR A 88 -12.00 -2.77 -10.30
N ARG A 89 -12.69 -2.94 -11.45
CA ARG A 89 -14.09 -3.38 -11.54
C ARG A 89 -14.19 -4.61 -12.44
N SER A 90 -15.23 -5.41 -12.27
CA SER A 90 -15.52 -6.50 -13.22
C SER A 90 -15.73 -5.94 -14.62
N VAL A 91 -15.17 -6.61 -15.62
CA VAL A 91 -15.23 -6.17 -17.02
C VAL A 91 -16.66 -5.88 -17.46
N GLY A 92 -16.90 -4.70 -18.02
CA GLY A 92 -18.21 -4.29 -18.55
C GLY A 92 -19.23 -3.85 -17.50
N ASN A 93 -18.83 -3.74 -16.22
CA ASN A 93 -19.71 -3.31 -15.13
C ASN A 93 -19.19 -2.04 -14.44
N HIS A 94 -19.20 -0.91 -15.15
CA HIS A 94 -18.77 0.38 -14.61
C HIS A 94 -19.66 0.93 -13.47
N ASN A 95 -20.88 0.41 -13.31
CA ASN A 95 -21.79 0.87 -12.25
C ASN A 95 -21.75 0.00 -10.99
N SER A 96 -20.90 -1.02 -10.93
CA SER A 96 -20.78 -1.89 -9.77
C SER A 96 -20.15 -1.19 -8.57
N GLU A 97 -20.32 -1.78 -7.39
CA GLU A 97 -19.57 -1.41 -6.21
C GLU A 97 -18.05 -1.54 -6.45
N ILE A 98 -17.28 -0.64 -5.85
CA ILE A 98 -15.82 -0.65 -5.94
C ILE A 98 -15.27 -1.48 -4.79
N HIS A 99 -15.04 -2.77 -5.03
CA HIS A 99 -14.45 -3.67 -4.03
C HIS A 99 -12.92 -3.58 -3.98
N VAL A 100 -12.28 -3.17 -5.08
CA VAL A 100 -10.82 -3.10 -5.21
C VAL A 100 -10.39 -1.72 -5.72
N LEU A 101 -9.41 -1.13 -5.05
CA LEU A 101 -8.69 0.07 -5.47
C LEU A 101 -7.23 -0.29 -5.66
N VAL A 102 -6.68 0.09 -6.80
CA VAL A 102 -5.29 -0.20 -7.14
C VAL A 102 -4.48 1.06 -6.89
N GLU A 103 -3.60 1.02 -5.89
CA GLU A 103 -2.63 2.08 -5.63
C GLU A 103 -1.37 1.84 -6.47
N THR A 104 -0.98 2.83 -7.28
CA THR A 104 0.20 2.76 -8.14
C THR A 104 0.91 4.11 -8.25
N SER A 105 2.24 4.06 -8.36
CA SER A 105 3.09 5.21 -8.71
C SER A 105 3.78 4.99 -10.06
N ASP A 106 3.37 3.98 -10.84
CA ASP A 106 3.96 3.69 -12.14
C ASP A 106 3.69 4.85 -13.12
N PRO A 107 4.74 5.44 -13.73
CA PRO A 107 4.63 6.62 -14.58
C PRO A 107 3.73 6.43 -15.79
N ARG A 108 3.51 5.18 -16.23
CA ARG A 108 2.61 4.87 -17.36
C ARG A 108 1.16 5.23 -17.03
N TYR A 109 0.68 4.79 -15.87
CA TYR A 109 -0.69 5.09 -15.40
C TYR A 109 -0.83 6.57 -15.04
N VAL A 110 0.18 7.14 -14.37
CA VAL A 110 0.17 8.56 -14.01
C VAL A 110 0.10 9.45 -15.25
N ARG A 111 0.88 9.14 -16.30
CA ARG A 111 0.85 9.88 -17.55
C ARG A 111 -0.52 9.76 -18.24
N LEU A 112 -1.02 8.54 -18.41
CA LEU A 112 -2.32 8.30 -19.05
C LEU A 112 -3.47 9.00 -18.30
N TYR A 113 -3.45 8.97 -16.96
CA TYR A 113 -4.42 9.69 -16.15
C TYR A 113 -4.38 11.20 -16.41
N ARG A 114 -3.18 11.80 -16.51
CA ARG A 114 -3.04 13.23 -16.86
C ARG A 114 -3.56 13.53 -18.26
N GLU A 115 -3.21 12.73 -19.24
CA GLU A 115 -3.70 12.86 -20.62
C GLU A 115 -5.22 12.78 -20.69
N LEU A 116 -5.85 11.86 -19.93
CA LEU A 116 -7.30 11.74 -19.82
C LEU A 116 -7.95 12.94 -19.13
N ALA A 117 -7.30 13.51 -18.11
CA ALA A 117 -7.77 14.70 -17.42
C ALA A 117 -7.67 15.96 -18.28
N GLU A 118 -6.63 16.07 -19.11
CA GLU A 118 -6.39 17.18 -20.03
C GLU A 118 -7.24 17.08 -21.31
N ALA A 119 -7.65 15.88 -21.70
CA ALA A 119 -8.51 15.67 -22.85
C ALA A 119 -9.88 16.34 -22.66
N THR A 120 -10.14 17.39 -23.43
CA THR A 120 -11.37 18.19 -23.33
C THR A 120 -12.54 17.60 -24.12
N THR A 121 -12.26 16.77 -25.14
CA THR A 121 -13.29 16.18 -26.00
C THR A 121 -13.51 14.71 -25.68
N ARG A 122 -14.76 14.24 -25.82
CA ARG A 122 -15.11 12.83 -25.69
C ARG A 122 -14.33 11.95 -26.67
N SER A 123 -14.18 12.41 -27.92
CA SER A 123 -13.44 11.67 -28.94
C SER A 123 -11.96 11.49 -28.58
N SER A 124 -11.33 12.49 -27.97
CA SER A 124 -9.94 12.40 -27.50
C SER A 124 -9.82 11.41 -26.35
N LYS A 125 -10.75 11.43 -25.39
CA LYS A 125 -10.78 10.46 -24.28
C LYS A 125 -10.96 9.04 -24.79
N ASP A 126 -11.93 8.81 -25.67
CA ASP A 126 -12.20 7.49 -26.24
C ASP A 126 -10.99 6.96 -27.05
N ALA A 127 -10.27 7.85 -27.75
CA ALA A 127 -9.05 7.48 -28.47
C ALA A 127 -7.93 7.05 -27.52
N LEU A 128 -7.68 7.82 -26.45
CA LEU A 128 -6.69 7.49 -25.43
C LEU A 128 -7.01 6.16 -24.75
N LEU A 129 -8.27 5.93 -24.37
CA LEU A 129 -8.71 4.68 -23.74
C LEU A 129 -8.51 3.48 -24.66
N ARG A 130 -8.83 3.60 -25.97
CA ARG A 130 -8.60 2.52 -26.94
C ARG A 130 -7.11 2.23 -27.16
N GLU A 131 -6.28 3.26 -27.22
CA GLU A 131 -4.82 3.08 -27.36
C GLU A 131 -4.21 2.40 -26.13
N SER A 132 -4.82 2.63 -24.96
CA SER A 132 -4.36 2.09 -23.69
C SER A 132 -5.09 0.84 -23.20
N ASP A 133 -5.95 0.22 -24.03
CA ASP A 133 -6.78 -0.92 -23.63
C ASP A 133 -5.96 -2.08 -23.01
N GLY A 134 -4.79 -2.40 -23.56
CA GLY A 134 -3.90 -3.42 -23.00
C GLY A 134 -3.31 -3.08 -21.62
N LEU A 135 -3.30 -1.80 -21.23
CA LEU A 135 -2.88 -1.33 -19.91
C LEU A 135 -4.06 -1.27 -18.94
N LEU A 136 -5.28 -1.00 -19.42
CA LEU A 136 -6.49 -0.91 -18.60
C LEU A 136 -7.14 -2.27 -18.33
N SER A 137 -6.95 -3.22 -19.23
CA SER A 137 -7.50 -4.58 -19.13
C SER A 137 -6.38 -5.62 -19.00
N PRO A 138 -5.49 -5.52 -17.99
CA PRO A 138 -4.45 -6.51 -17.81
C PRO A 138 -5.06 -7.87 -17.44
N PRO A 139 -4.50 -9.00 -17.91
CA PRO A 139 -5.02 -10.33 -17.60
C PRO A 139 -5.11 -10.61 -16.10
N SER A 140 -4.18 -10.05 -15.34
CA SER A 140 -4.18 -10.10 -13.89
C SER A 140 -3.44 -8.90 -13.28
N LEU A 141 -3.84 -8.51 -12.07
CA LEU A 141 -3.22 -7.48 -11.26
C LEU A 141 -2.63 -8.09 -10.00
N ARG A 142 -1.29 -8.17 -9.98
CA ARG A 142 -0.55 -8.66 -8.82
C ARG A 142 -0.16 -7.50 -7.90
N GLY A 143 -0.41 -7.67 -6.61
CA GLY A 143 0.00 -6.68 -5.63
C GLY A 143 -0.15 -7.12 -4.18
N LEU A 144 0.26 -6.22 -3.28
CA LEU A 144 0.13 -6.39 -1.85
C LEU A 144 -1.09 -5.62 -1.34
N VAL A 145 -2.00 -6.30 -0.64
CA VAL A 145 -3.13 -5.68 0.03
C VAL A 145 -2.60 -4.82 1.17
N ARG A 146 -2.99 -3.54 1.17
CA ARG A 146 -2.64 -2.58 2.20
C ARG A 146 -3.45 -2.86 3.47
N PHE A 147 -2.79 -2.84 4.62
CA PHE A 147 -3.43 -2.98 5.93
C PHE A 147 -3.92 -1.62 6.45
N GLY A 148 -4.98 -1.64 7.27
CA GLY A 148 -5.46 -0.45 7.98
C GLY A 148 -6.02 0.65 7.07
N VAL A 149 -6.50 0.29 5.88
CA VAL A 149 -7.18 1.24 4.97
C VAL A 149 -8.42 1.83 5.65
N GLU A 150 -9.07 1.02 6.49
CA GLU A 150 -10.20 1.39 7.29
C GLU A 150 -9.87 2.45 8.34
N ASP A 151 -8.62 2.84 8.55
CA ASP A 151 -8.25 3.92 9.46
C ASP A 151 -7.64 5.14 8.73
N ASP A 152 -7.40 5.06 7.41
CA ASP A 152 -6.87 6.17 6.62
C ASP A 152 -7.98 7.17 6.26
N LEU A 153 -8.08 8.24 7.05
CA LEU A 153 -9.07 9.30 6.88
C LEU A 153 -9.02 9.95 5.50
N VAL A 154 -7.83 10.11 4.91
CA VAL A 154 -7.67 10.76 3.60
C VAL A 154 -8.26 9.88 2.52
N ILE A 155 -7.99 8.58 2.57
CA ILE A 155 -8.56 7.62 1.63
C ILE A 155 -10.08 7.56 1.82
N LYS A 156 -10.57 7.49 3.06
CA LYS A 156 -12.02 7.49 3.34
C LYS A 156 -12.74 8.73 2.80
N GLU A 157 -12.18 9.92 2.99
CA GLU A 157 -12.79 11.16 2.50
C GLU A 157 -12.83 11.19 0.97
N LYS A 158 -11.75 10.77 0.31
CA LYS A 158 -11.71 10.68 -1.16
C LYS A 158 -12.67 9.62 -1.69
N LEU A 159 -12.79 8.48 -1.01
CA LEU A 159 -13.74 7.43 -1.39
C LEU A 159 -15.19 7.86 -1.26
N LYS A 160 -15.53 8.59 -0.19
CA LYS A 160 -16.86 9.20 -0.05
C LYS A 160 -17.18 10.19 -1.16
N ALA A 161 -16.16 10.84 -1.74
CA ALA A 161 -16.34 11.78 -2.84
C ALA A 161 -16.50 11.11 -4.20
N LEU A 162 -15.96 9.90 -4.40
CA LEU A 162 -15.96 9.22 -5.71
C LEU A 162 -17.28 8.59 -6.08
N SER A 163 -18.05 8.07 -5.11
CA SER A 163 -19.46 7.71 -5.28
C SER A 163 -20.02 7.18 -3.96
N SER A 164 -21.35 7.06 -3.87
CA SER A 164 -22.04 6.32 -2.81
C SER A 164 -21.77 4.81 -2.81
N ASN A 165 -21.02 4.29 -3.81
CA ASN A 165 -20.92 2.86 -4.11
C ASN A 165 -19.60 2.22 -3.66
N VAL A 166 -18.97 2.78 -2.61
CA VAL A 166 -17.78 2.18 -1.98
C VAL A 166 -18.18 1.50 -0.68
N PRO A 167 -18.17 0.15 -0.61
CA PRO A 167 -18.50 -0.58 0.62
C PRO A 167 -17.42 -0.38 1.69
N SER A 168 -17.77 -0.64 2.95
CA SER A 168 -16.86 -0.47 4.10
C SER A 168 -15.65 -1.41 4.12
N GLY A 169 -15.58 -2.39 3.20
CA GLY A 169 -14.53 -3.40 3.10
C GLY A 169 -13.71 -3.30 1.81
N VAL A 170 -13.52 -2.09 1.28
CA VAL A 170 -12.72 -1.89 0.06
C VAL A 170 -11.26 -2.33 0.27
N VAL A 171 -10.75 -3.07 -0.69
CA VAL A 171 -9.38 -3.58 -0.69
C VAL A 171 -8.50 -2.59 -1.45
N VAL A 172 -7.49 -2.03 -0.80
CA VAL A 172 -6.45 -1.26 -1.51
C VAL A 172 -5.29 -2.20 -1.83
N LEU A 173 -4.96 -2.31 -3.10
CA LEU A 173 -3.92 -3.16 -3.65
C LEU A 173 -2.76 -2.31 -4.15
N ASN A 174 -1.59 -2.44 -3.54
CA ASN A 174 -0.37 -1.79 -4.01
C ASN A 174 0.16 -2.57 -5.23
N LEU A 175 0.03 -1.98 -6.42
CA LEU A 175 0.34 -2.63 -7.68
C LEU A 175 1.82 -2.99 -7.78
N GLY A 176 2.11 -4.25 -8.14
CA GLY A 176 3.47 -4.75 -8.33
C GLY A 176 4.27 -4.94 -7.04
N GLU A 177 3.72 -4.56 -5.87
CA GLU A 177 4.39 -4.84 -4.60
C GLU A 177 4.37 -6.33 -4.28
N ALA A 178 5.50 -6.81 -3.77
CA ALA A 178 5.69 -8.15 -3.25
C ALA A 178 6.05 -8.07 -1.75
N PRO A 179 5.76 -9.12 -0.96
CA PRO A 179 6.28 -9.20 0.39
C PRO A 179 7.81 -9.14 0.36
N ALA A 180 8.40 -8.49 1.35
CA ALA A 180 9.85 -8.37 1.42
C ALA A 180 10.45 -9.78 1.48
N PRO A 181 11.46 -10.11 0.64
CA PRO A 181 12.17 -11.35 0.81
C PRO A 181 12.75 -11.34 2.23
N LEU A 182 12.55 -12.43 2.96
CA LEU A 182 13.23 -12.68 4.23
C LEU A 182 14.71 -12.95 3.94
N SER A 183 15.41 -11.93 3.43
CA SER A 183 16.84 -12.01 3.23
C SER A 183 17.51 -12.06 4.60
N ALA A 184 18.60 -12.82 4.72
CA ALA A 184 19.36 -12.91 5.97
C ALA A 184 19.80 -11.53 6.52
N SER A 185 19.88 -10.51 5.65
CA SER A 185 20.18 -9.12 6.00
C SER A 185 19.09 -8.39 6.78
N SER A 186 17.80 -8.66 6.52
CA SER A 186 16.71 -8.02 7.29
C SER A 186 16.56 -8.66 8.67
N LEU A 187 16.76 -9.98 8.77
CA LEU A 187 16.82 -10.70 10.04
C LEU A 187 18.03 -10.30 10.88
N SER A 188 19.21 -10.10 10.27
CA SER A 188 20.42 -9.70 11.01
C SER A 188 20.35 -8.27 11.57
N ALA A 189 19.59 -7.37 10.94
CA ALA A 189 19.33 -6.04 11.50
C ALA A 189 18.53 -6.11 12.81
N VAL A 190 17.48 -6.93 12.86
CA VAL A 190 16.67 -7.13 14.08
C VAL A 190 17.48 -7.80 15.18
N VAL A 191 18.23 -8.86 14.83
CA VAL A 191 19.10 -9.57 15.78
C VAL A 191 20.23 -8.66 16.28
N GLY A 192 20.82 -7.84 15.42
CA GLY A 192 21.88 -6.89 15.77
C GLY A 192 21.42 -5.84 16.78
N ILE A 193 20.22 -5.30 16.63
CA ILE A 193 19.61 -4.38 17.61
C ILE A 193 19.37 -5.09 18.95
N GLY A 194 18.87 -6.32 18.93
CA GLY A 194 18.67 -7.13 20.13
C GLY A 194 19.97 -7.42 20.90
N ILE A 195 21.05 -7.77 20.18
CA ILE A 195 22.37 -8.03 20.76
C ILE A 195 22.98 -6.74 21.33
N LEU A 196 22.90 -5.61 20.62
CA LEU A 196 23.40 -4.32 21.11
C LEU A 196 22.65 -3.91 22.39
N GLY A 197 21.33 -4.07 22.44
CA GLY A 197 20.53 -3.82 23.64
C GLY A 197 20.99 -4.67 24.84
N LEU A 198 21.25 -5.97 24.62
CA LEU A 198 21.76 -6.89 25.63
C LEU A 198 23.17 -6.54 26.13
N VAL A 199 24.07 -6.13 25.23
CA VAL A 199 25.44 -5.73 25.57
C VAL A 199 25.44 -4.45 26.41
N PHE A 200 24.61 -3.46 26.07
CA PHE A 200 24.48 -2.24 26.86
C PHE A 200 23.80 -2.50 28.22
N ALA A 201 22.81 -3.39 28.29
CA ALA A 201 22.19 -3.80 29.54
C ALA A 201 23.18 -4.48 30.49
N ARG A 202 24.04 -5.39 29.98
CA ARG A 202 25.08 -6.05 30.78
C ARG A 202 26.22 -5.14 31.20
N ARG A 203 26.60 -4.13 30.40
CA ARG A 203 27.63 -3.16 30.83
C ARG A 203 27.21 -2.35 32.06
N LYS A 204 25.90 -2.10 32.21
CA LYS A 204 25.35 -1.35 33.34
C LYS A 204 25.42 -2.13 34.66
N THR A 205 25.37 -3.46 34.63
CA THR A 205 25.45 -4.30 35.84
C THR A 205 26.87 -4.51 36.35
N TRP A 206 27.92 -4.17 35.58
CA TRP A 206 29.32 -4.33 36.01
C TRP A 206 29.94 -3.05 36.61
N MET A 207 29.23 -1.93 36.59
CA MET A 207 29.68 -0.66 37.19
C MET A 207 28.88 -0.27 38.45
N ALA A 208 28.11 -1.21 39.01
CA ALA A 208 27.44 -1.10 40.31
C ALA A 208 28.12 -2.08 41.27
#